data_AF-U6K7V9-F1
#
_entry.id   AF-U6K7V9-F1
#
_cell.length_a   1.000
_cell.length_b   1.000
_cell.length_c   1.000
_cell.angle_alpha   90.00
_cell.angle_beta   90.00
_cell.angle_gamma   90.00
#
_symmetry.space_group_name_H-M   'P 1'
#
loop_
_entity.id
_entity.type
_entity.pdbx_description
1 polymer ?
#
loop_
_entity_poly.entity_id
_entity_poly.type
_entity_poly.pdbx_seq_one_letter_code
_entity_poly.pdbx_strand_id
1 'polypeptide(L)'
;MYLSQRVFEESYDHGRLHASRVAAIERARGARRVGCPRLSIDWGDPRVGCPRLSIDWGDSFGVPLLSPYEAYVAFGGQQYLPVYPMDYYARDGGPWTNYNTSTGDRRGSQAVKVPIHSRKAELMARLLQRQQQKRRQTPAAAAAAADADAAAAVQPHQLQQQQQQQQAVRL
;
A
#
# COMPACT_ATOMS: atom_id res chain seq x y z
N MET A 1 34.26 -23.02 33.79
CA MET A 1 33.23 -22.25 34.54
C MET A 1 31.94 -22.32 33.75
N TYR A 2 30.91 -23.03 34.22
CA TYR A 2 29.59 -23.03 33.58
C TYR A 2 28.82 -21.78 34.02
N LEU A 3 28.30 -21.00 33.07
CA LEU A 3 27.38 -19.90 33.37
C LEU A 3 26.07 -20.47 33.91
N SER A 4 25.74 -20.14 35.16
CA SER A 4 24.40 -20.34 35.71
C SER A 4 23.44 -19.40 34.99
N GLN A 5 22.56 -19.95 34.15
CA GLN A 5 21.45 -19.20 33.60
C GLN A 5 20.36 -19.10 34.67
N ARG A 6 19.99 -17.88 35.06
CA ARG A 6 18.83 -17.63 35.93
C ARG A 6 17.59 -17.51 35.07
N VAL A 7 16.62 -18.39 35.32
CA VAL A 7 15.26 -18.25 34.78
C VAL A 7 14.48 -17.36 35.74
N PHE A 8 13.81 -16.35 35.20
CA PHE A 8 12.88 -15.50 35.94
C PHE A 8 11.47 -15.98 35.62
N GLU A 9 10.67 -16.19 36.65
CA GLU A 9 9.24 -16.45 36.53
C GLU A 9 8.50 -15.13 36.76
N GLU A 10 7.66 -14.74 35.80
CA GLU A 10 6.86 -13.53 35.88
C GLU A 10 5.38 -13.93 35.99
N SER A 11 4.70 -13.39 37.00
CA SER A 11 3.27 -13.61 37.24
C SER A 11 2.52 -12.29 37.11
N TYR A 12 1.44 -12.30 36.34
CA TYR A 12 0.60 -11.13 36.08
C TYR A 12 -0.76 -11.29 36.75
N ASP A 13 -1.14 -10.31 37.57
CA ASP A 13 -2.50 -10.23 38.11
C ASP A 13 -3.45 -9.66 37.05
N HIS A 14 -4.06 -10.57 36.30
CA HIS A 14 -5.05 -10.21 35.29
C HIS A 14 -6.30 -9.57 35.89
N GLY A 15 -6.69 -9.93 37.12
CA GLY A 15 -7.85 -9.35 37.79
C GLY A 15 -7.65 -7.86 38.09
N ARG A 16 -6.49 -7.51 38.63
CA ARG A 16 -6.09 -6.12 38.86
C ARG A 16 -6.01 -5.33 37.55
N LEU A 17 -5.45 -5.93 36.50
CA LEU A 17 -5.41 -5.32 35.18
C LEU A 17 -6.83 -4.98 34.69
N HIS A 18 -7.73 -5.97 34.68
CA HIS A 18 -9.12 -5.76 34.22
C HIS A 18 -9.82 -4.68 35.05
N ALA A 19 -9.67 -4.67 36.37
CA ALA A 19 -10.27 -3.66 37.24
C ALA A 19 -9.77 -2.24 36.92
N SER A 20 -8.45 -2.05 36.74
CA SER A 20 -7.87 -0.76 36.34
C SER A 20 -8.42 -0.29 34.99
N ARG A 21 -8.49 -1.19 34.00
CA ARG A 21 -8.97 -0.86 32.66
C ARG A 21 -10.45 -0.51 32.63
N VAL A 22 -11.29 -1.24 33.35
CA VAL A 22 -12.72 -0.91 33.49
C VAL A 22 -12.90 0.46 34.14
N ALA A 23 -12.15 0.78 35.20
CA ALA A 23 -12.20 2.09 35.83
C ALA A 23 -11.78 3.23 34.88
N ALA A 24 -10.82 3.00 33.98
CA ALA A 24 -10.45 3.97 32.95
C ALA A 24 -11.57 4.19 31.92
N ILE A 25 -12.25 3.12 31.48
CA ILE A 25 -13.40 3.18 30.57
C ILE A 25 -14.54 3.99 31.20
N GLU A 26 -14.91 3.71 32.45
CA GLU A 26 -16.00 4.42 33.12
C GLU A 26 -15.69 5.91 33.28
N ARG A 27 -14.44 6.27 33.61
CA ARG A 27 -14.01 7.68 33.64
C ARG A 27 -14.12 8.34 32.27
N ALA A 28 -13.81 7.62 31.19
CA ALA A 28 -13.86 8.16 29.83
C ALA A 28 -15.28 8.35 29.31
N ARG A 29 -16.27 7.56 29.76
CA ARG A 29 -17.68 7.72 29.37
C ARG A 29 -18.25 9.11 29.70
N GLY A 30 -17.76 9.74 30.77
CA GLY A 30 -18.14 11.10 31.15
C GLY A 30 -17.34 12.20 30.47
N ALA A 31 -16.36 11.87 29.62
CA ALA A 31 -15.47 12.86 29.02
C ALA A 31 -16.18 13.61 27.87
N ARG A 32 -16.19 14.95 27.95
CA ARG A 32 -16.73 15.82 26.88
C ARG A 32 -15.74 16.12 25.77
N ARG A 33 -14.45 15.84 26.00
CA ARG A 33 -13.35 16.06 25.05
C ARG A 33 -12.52 14.79 24.96
N VAL A 34 -12.31 14.35 23.73
CA VAL A 34 -11.54 13.13 23.42
C VAL A 34 -10.36 13.56 22.56
N GLY A 35 -9.16 13.23 23.00
CA GLY A 35 -7.93 13.44 22.23
C GLY A 35 -7.40 12.09 21.73
N CYS A 36 -6.94 12.05 20.48
CA CYS A 36 -6.16 10.93 19.98
C CYS A 36 -4.67 11.33 20.04
N PRO A 37 -3.84 10.69 20.88
CA PRO A 37 -2.42 11.00 20.93
C PRO A 37 -1.79 10.72 19.57
N ARG A 38 -1.42 11.78 18.86
CA ARG A 38 -0.73 11.68 17.58
C ARG A 38 0.76 11.53 17.87
N LEU A 39 1.34 10.36 17.63
CA LEU A 39 2.79 10.28 17.50
C LEU A 39 3.18 11.11 16.27
N SER A 40 4.12 12.03 16.46
CA SER A 40 4.60 13.02 15.49
C SER A 40 5.43 12.40 14.36
N ILE A 41 4.89 11.38 13.70
CA ILE A 41 5.40 10.86 12.44
C ILE A 41 4.52 11.49 11.37
N ASP A 42 5.07 12.50 10.69
CA ASP A 42 4.41 13.30 9.66
C ASP A 42 3.82 12.43 8.54
N TRP A 43 2.51 12.14 8.60
CA TRP A 43 1.63 11.98 7.43
C TRP A 43 0.18 11.84 7.87
N GLY A 44 -0.74 12.54 7.21
CA GLY A 44 -2.15 12.83 7.56
C GLY A 44 -3.15 11.68 7.81
N ASP A 45 -2.72 10.54 8.35
CA ASP A 45 -3.61 9.46 8.82
C ASP A 45 -3.60 9.40 10.35
N PRO A 46 -4.72 9.13 11.05
CA PRO A 46 -4.73 8.87 12.50
C PRO A 46 -3.92 7.62 12.83
N ARG A 47 -2.61 7.78 13.05
CA ARG A 47 -1.77 6.72 13.61
C ARG A 47 -2.04 6.69 15.10
N VAL A 48 -2.93 5.78 15.51
CA VAL A 48 -3.04 5.40 16.92
C VAL A 48 -1.65 4.98 17.38
N GLY A 49 -1.23 5.46 18.56
CA GLY A 49 0.03 5.02 19.16
C GLY A 49 0.07 3.53 19.49
N CYS A 50 1.14 3.06 20.13
CA CYS A 50 1.24 1.66 20.52
C CYS A 50 -0.01 1.26 21.35
N PRO A 51 -0.84 0.30 20.90
CA PRO A 51 -2.09 -0.07 21.58
C PRO A 51 -1.88 -0.58 23.01
N ARG A 52 -0.66 -1.04 23.32
CA ARG A 52 -0.25 -1.46 24.65
C ARG A 52 0.04 -0.32 25.62
N LEU A 53 0.21 0.92 25.13
CA LEU A 53 0.57 2.06 25.97
C LEU A 53 -0.46 2.30 27.09
N SER A 54 -1.74 2.07 26.82
CA SER A 54 -2.79 2.18 27.84
C SER A 54 -2.70 1.12 28.93
N ILE A 55 -2.19 -0.08 28.60
CA ILE A 55 -2.02 -1.19 29.53
C ILE A 55 -0.75 -0.98 30.37
N ASP A 56 0.35 -0.67 29.70
CA ASP A 56 1.66 -0.61 30.33
C ASP A 56 1.85 0.71 31.11
N TRP A 57 1.22 1.81 30.68
CA TRP A 57 1.45 3.16 31.25
C TRP A 57 0.18 3.96 31.53
N GLY A 58 -1.02 3.38 31.36
CA GLY A 58 -2.28 4.11 31.46
C GLY A 58 -2.52 4.78 32.81
N ASP A 59 -1.98 4.22 33.89
CA ASP A 59 -2.10 4.74 35.26
C ASP A 59 -1.12 5.89 35.55
N SER A 60 -0.14 6.15 34.67
CA SER A 60 0.83 7.24 34.84
C SER A 60 0.27 8.61 34.43
N PHE A 61 -0.91 8.66 33.80
CA PHE A 61 -1.51 9.88 33.29
C PHE A 61 -2.73 10.31 34.13
N GLY A 62 -2.89 11.63 34.33
CA GLY A 62 -4.07 12.17 35.02
C GLY A 62 -5.39 12.04 34.25
N VAL A 63 -5.30 11.75 32.94
CA VAL A 63 -6.45 11.48 32.06
C VAL A 63 -6.47 10.01 31.66
N PRO A 64 -7.64 9.37 31.51
CA PRO A 64 -7.73 7.97 31.14
C PRO A 64 -7.19 7.77 29.71
N LEU A 65 -6.06 7.07 29.59
CA LEU A 65 -5.55 6.64 28.30
C LEU A 65 -6.21 5.31 27.93
N LEU A 66 -6.88 5.26 26.78
CA LEU A 66 -7.61 4.08 26.32
C LEU A 66 -6.96 3.47 25.07
N SER A 67 -7.01 2.14 24.98
CA SER A 67 -6.78 1.42 23.74
C SER A 67 -7.97 1.59 22.78
N PRO A 68 -7.80 1.31 21.48
CA PRO A 68 -8.91 1.34 20.52
C PRO A 68 -10.08 0.45 20.91
N TYR A 69 -9.80 -0.72 21.48
CA TYR A 69 -10.83 -1.62 22.01
C TYR A 69 -11.62 -0.96 23.14
N GLU A 70 -10.92 -0.38 24.11
CA GLU A 70 -11.52 0.24 25.29
C GLU A 70 -12.31 1.50 24.92
N ALA A 71 -11.82 2.29 23.97
CA ALA A 71 -12.55 3.41 23.42
C ALA A 71 -13.85 2.94 22.75
N TYR A 72 -13.78 1.86 21.96
CA TYR A 72 -14.97 1.26 21.33
C TYR A 72 -16.00 0.79 22.37
N VAL A 73 -15.55 0.21 23.49
CA VAL A 73 -16.41 -0.17 24.63
C VAL A 73 -16.97 1.07 25.35
N ALA A 74 -16.16 2.11 25.55
CA ALA A 74 -16.57 3.35 26.20
C ALA A 74 -17.70 4.05 25.43
N PHE A 75 -17.61 4.07 24.09
CA PHE A 75 -18.63 4.65 23.22
C PHE A 75 -19.81 3.71 22.91
N GLY A 76 -19.89 2.55 23.57
CA GLY A 76 -21.05 1.65 23.47
C GLY A 76 -21.06 0.75 22.23
N GLY A 77 -19.95 0.63 21.50
CA GLY A 77 -19.86 -0.24 20.33
C GLY A 77 -19.76 -1.73 20.67
N GLN A 78 -19.30 -2.09 21.87
CA GLN A 78 -19.15 -3.47 22.34
C GLN A 78 -19.19 -3.51 23.88
N GLN A 79 -19.64 -4.63 24.46
CA GLN A 79 -19.51 -4.87 25.90
C GLN A 79 -18.07 -5.28 26.26
N TYR A 80 -17.60 -4.93 27.46
CA TYR A 80 -16.28 -5.34 27.93
C TYR A 80 -16.20 -6.88 27.99
N LEU A 81 -15.15 -7.45 27.41
CA LEU A 81 -14.97 -8.88 27.25
C LEU A 81 -14.25 -9.45 28.49
N PRO A 82 -14.58 -10.70 28.88
CA PRO A 82 -13.91 -11.35 30.00
C PRO A 82 -12.43 -11.62 29.73
N VAL A 83 -12.06 -11.83 28.46
CA VAL A 83 -10.67 -11.95 28.02
C VAL A 83 -10.32 -10.67 27.28
N TYR A 84 -9.26 -9.99 27.73
CA TYR A 84 -8.82 -8.74 27.11
C TYR A 84 -8.25 -9.02 25.71
N PRO A 85 -8.85 -8.48 24.63
CA PRO A 85 -8.41 -8.78 23.28
C PRO A 85 -7.13 -8.01 22.95
N MET A 86 -6.06 -8.74 22.64
CA MET A 86 -4.79 -8.20 22.14
C MET A 86 -4.70 -8.28 20.61
N ASP A 87 -5.82 -8.05 19.93
CA ASP A 87 -6.01 -8.33 18.50
C ASP A 87 -5.91 -7.08 17.62
N TYR A 88 -5.43 -5.94 18.14
CA TYR A 88 -5.43 -4.68 17.39
C TYR A 88 -4.79 -4.77 15.99
N TYR A 89 -3.75 -5.59 15.83
CA TYR A 89 -3.05 -5.82 14.56
C TYR A 89 -3.47 -7.11 13.84
N ALA A 90 -4.45 -7.83 14.36
CA ALA A 90 -4.96 -9.04 13.72
C ALA A 90 -5.71 -8.68 12.45
N ARG A 91 -5.46 -9.42 11.37
CA ARG A 91 -6.15 -9.23 10.09
C ARG A 91 -7.66 -9.45 10.23
N ASP A 92 -8.04 -10.45 11.02
CA ASP A 92 -9.41 -10.93 11.18
C ASP A 92 -9.99 -10.54 12.56
N GLY A 93 -9.54 -9.40 13.12
CA GLY A 93 -9.91 -8.93 14.46
C GLY A 93 -11.20 -8.08 14.52
N GLY A 94 -11.57 -7.64 15.72
CA GLY A 94 -12.81 -6.89 15.97
C GLY A 94 -12.86 -5.47 15.36
N PRO A 95 -14.01 -4.77 15.38
CA PRO A 95 -14.20 -3.44 14.75
C PRO A 95 -13.24 -2.34 15.22
N TRP A 96 -12.60 -2.55 16.37
CA TRP A 96 -11.60 -1.68 16.99
C TRP A 96 -10.17 -1.89 16.46
N THR A 97 -9.95 -2.85 15.57
CA THR A 97 -8.62 -3.19 15.04
C THR A 97 -8.25 -2.33 13.83
N ASN A 98 -6.96 -2.24 13.51
CA ASN A 98 -6.48 -1.42 12.40
C ASN A 98 -6.89 -1.96 11.01
N TYR A 99 -7.20 -3.25 10.91
CA TYR A 99 -7.56 -3.91 9.66
C TYR A 99 -9.05 -4.23 9.56
N ASN A 100 -9.85 -4.08 10.61
CA ASN A 100 -11.28 -4.39 10.54
C ASN A 100 -12.04 -3.37 9.70
N THR A 101 -12.37 -3.86 8.51
CA THR A 101 -13.26 -3.26 7.55
C THR A 101 -14.01 -4.44 6.92
N SER A 102 -14.90 -5.04 7.72
CA SER A 102 -15.86 -6.03 7.20
C SER A 102 -16.98 -5.36 6.40
N THR A 103 -17.30 -4.10 6.72
CA THR A 103 -18.35 -3.29 6.06
C THR A 103 -17.79 -1.98 5.47
N GLY A 104 -16.56 -1.61 5.83
CA GLY A 104 -15.85 -0.45 5.29
C GLY A 104 -14.87 -0.83 4.20
N ASP A 105 -14.43 0.18 3.46
CA ASP A 105 -13.37 0.05 2.49
C ASP A 105 -12.02 -0.11 3.23
N ARG A 106 -11.29 -1.23 2.98
CA ARG A 106 -10.06 -1.64 3.71
C ARG A 106 -8.84 -0.76 3.45
N ARG A 107 -9.07 0.53 3.25
CA ARG A 107 -8.21 1.47 2.56
C ARG A 107 -7.79 2.58 3.52
N GLY A 108 -6.86 2.24 4.42
CA GLY A 108 -5.85 3.24 4.86
C GLY A 108 -5.03 3.79 3.67
N SER A 109 -5.21 3.22 2.48
CA SER A 109 -4.81 3.81 1.20
C SER A 109 -6.03 3.83 0.29
N GLN A 110 -6.55 5.00 -0.07
CA GLN A 110 -7.64 5.20 -1.06
C GLN A 110 -7.28 4.73 -2.50
N ALA A 111 -6.29 3.83 -2.65
CA ALA A 111 -5.90 3.31 -3.93
C ALA A 111 -6.99 2.37 -4.47
N VAL A 112 -7.50 2.67 -5.66
CA VAL A 112 -8.42 1.81 -6.41
C VAL A 112 -7.78 0.42 -6.56
N LYS A 113 -8.33 -0.58 -5.87
CA LYS A 113 -7.92 -1.98 -6.02
C LYS A 113 -8.44 -2.50 -7.34
N VAL A 114 -7.62 -2.35 -8.38
CA VAL A 114 -7.79 -3.08 -9.63
C VAL A 114 -7.46 -4.55 -9.35
N PRO A 115 -8.33 -5.53 -9.68
CA PRO A 115 -8.08 -6.95 -9.41
C PRO A 115 -6.70 -7.39 -9.93
N ILE A 116 -5.95 -8.16 -9.12
CA ILE A 116 -4.59 -8.62 -9.50
C ILE A 116 -4.64 -9.44 -10.80
N HIS A 117 -5.71 -10.22 -11.00
CA HIS A 117 -5.94 -11.00 -12.21
C HIS A 117 -6.14 -10.13 -13.46
N SER A 118 -6.78 -8.95 -13.35
CA SER A 118 -6.98 -8.08 -14.53
C SER A 118 -5.69 -7.38 -14.93
N ARG A 119 -4.89 -6.88 -13.98
CA ARG A 119 -3.60 -6.24 -14.31
C ARG A 119 -2.57 -7.21 -14.88
N LYS A 120 -2.50 -8.45 -14.36
CA LYS A 120 -1.51 -9.42 -14.85
C LYS A 120 -1.82 -9.83 -16.29
N ALA A 121 -3.08 -10.04 -16.64
CA ALA A 121 -3.49 -10.39 -18.00
C ALA A 121 -3.22 -9.24 -18.98
N GLU A 122 -3.56 -8.01 -18.62
CA GLU A 122 -3.29 -6.82 -19.44
C GLU A 122 -1.80 -6.56 -19.63
N LEU A 123 -0.99 -6.70 -18.57
CA LEU A 123 0.46 -6.52 -18.65
C LEU A 123 1.10 -7.57 -19.56
N MET A 124 0.67 -8.83 -19.44
CA MET A 124 1.13 -9.94 -20.30
C MET A 124 0.74 -9.69 -21.77
N ALA A 125 -0.49 -9.24 -22.03
CA ALA A 125 -0.93 -8.88 -23.39
C ALA A 125 -0.07 -7.75 -23.99
N ARG A 126 0.24 -6.71 -23.21
CA ARG A 126 1.12 -5.60 -23.63
C ARG A 126 2.54 -6.07 -23.93
N LEU A 127 3.10 -6.96 -23.10
CA LEU A 127 4.44 -7.52 -23.32
C LEU A 127 4.50 -8.37 -24.60
N LEU A 128 3.47 -9.16 -24.87
CA LEU A 128 3.34 -9.97 -26.08
C LEU A 128 3.22 -9.11 -27.34
N GLN A 129 2.40 -8.06 -27.31
CA GLN A 129 2.31 -7.09 -28.41
C GLN A 129 3.66 -6.44 -28.69
N ARG A 130 4.40 -6.04 -27.64
CA ARG A 130 5.73 -5.46 -27.79
C ARG A 130 6.74 -6.44 -28.38
N GLN A 131 6.67 -7.73 -28.02
CA GLN A 131 7.48 -8.78 -28.65
C GLN A 131 7.13 -8.97 -30.13
N GLN A 132 5.84 -8.99 -30.48
CA GLN A 132 5.39 -9.13 -31.87
C GLN A 132 5.81 -7.94 -32.74
N GLN A 133 5.70 -6.72 -32.21
CA GLN A 133 6.18 -5.50 -32.89
C GLN A 133 7.68 -5.55 -33.14
N LYS A 134 8.48 -5.93 -32.13
CA LYS A 134 9.93 -6.12 -32.31
C LYS A 134 10.23 -7.17 -33.38
N ARG A 135 9.55 -8.33 -33.35
CA ARG A 135 9.71 -9.41 -34.35
C ARG A 135 9.23 -9.03 -35.74
N ARG A 136 8.32 -8.07 -35.89
CA ARG A 136 7.90 -7.51 -37.19
C ARG A 136 8.88 -6.43 -37.68
N GLN A 137 9.45 -5.66 -36.78
CA GLN A 137 10.43 -4.63 -37.09
C GLN A 137 11.80 -5.20 -37.46
N THR A 138 12.24 -6.33 -36.89
CA THR A 138 13.52 -6.95 -37.30
C THR A 138 13.59 -7.36 -38.78
N PRO A 139 12.60 -8.07 -39.36
CA PRO A 139 12.61 -8.42 -40.78
C PRO A 139 12.20 -7.25 -41.68
N ALA A 140 11.31 -6.33 -41.22
CA ALA A 140 10.93 -5.16 -42.02
C ALA A 140 12.04 -4.10 -42.11
N ALA A 141 12.82 -3.89 -41.04
CA ALA A 141 14.01 -3.02 -41.08
C ALA A 141 15.16 -3.65 -41.89
N ALA A 142 15.31 -4.98 -41.83
CA ALA A 142 16.28 -5.70 -42.68
C ALA A 142 15.88 -5.68 -44.17
N ALA A 143 14.59 -5.81 -44.49
CA ALA A 143 14.09 -5.71 -45.86
C ALA A 143 14.11 -4.26 -46.39
N ALA A 144 13.68 -3.28 -45.59
CA ALA A 144 13.74 -1.87 -45.99
C ALA A 144 15.18 -1.33 -46.15
N ALA A 145 16.15 -1.87 -45.39
CA ALA A 145 17.56 -1.57 -45.62
C ALA A 145 18.06 -2.15 -46.95
N ALA A 146 17.59 -3.33 -47.37
CA ALA A 146 17.92 -3.91 -48.67
C ALA A 146 17.25 -3.19 -49.86
N ASP A 147 16.03 -2.68 -49.68
CA ASP A 147 15.31 -1.93 -50.73
C ASP A 147 15.86 -0.50 -50.95
N ALA A 148 16.42 0.12 -49.90
CA ALA A 148 17.05 1.44 -50.00
C ALA A 148 18.36 1.41 -50.81
N ASP A 149 19.13 0.32 -50.72
CA ASP A 149 20.35 0.13 -51.53
C ASP A 149 20.04 -0.14 -53.01
N ALA A 150 18.88 -0.73 -53.34
CA ALA A 150 18.46 -0.97 -54.72
C ALA A 150 17.94 0.29 -55.44
N ALA A 151 17.26 1.21 -54.73
CA ALA A 151 16.71 2.44 -55.30
C ALA A 151 17.77 3.49 -55.67
N ALA A 152 18.95 3.46 -55.03
CA ALA A 152 20.06 4.37 -55.31
C ALA A 152 20.76 4.09 -56.66
N ALA A 153 20.65 2.88 -57.21
CA ALA A 153 21.37 2.48 -58.42
C ALA A 153 20.68 2.86 -59.74
N VAL A 154 19.37 3.15 -59.74
CA VAL A 154 18.59 3.37 -60.97
C VAL A 154 18.57 4.84 -61.43
N GLN A 155 19.00 5.79 -60.58
CA GLN A 155 18.81 7.23 -60.82
C GLN A 155 19.84 8.01 -61.67
N PRO A 156 21.09 7.57 -61.95
CA PRO A 156 22.04 8.45 -62.63
C PRO A 156 21.76 8.65 -64.12
N HIS A 157 21.18 7.64 -64.81
CA HIS A 157 21.02 7.71 -66.27
C HIS A 157 19.80 8.54 -66.72
N GLN A 158 18.74 8.63 -65.92
CA GLN A 158 17.53 9.39 -66.27
C GLN A 158 17.69 10.91 -66.08
N LEU A 159 18.47 11.35 -65.08
CA LEU A 159 18.78 12.77 -64.87
C LEU A 159 19.65 13.35 -66.00
N GLN A 160 20.57 12.56 -66.54
CA GLN A 160 21.45 13.00 -67.63
C GLN A 160 20.72 13.15 -68.97
N GLN A 161 19.75 12.27 -69.26
CA GLN A 161 18.89 12.42 -70.44
C GLN A 161 17.96 13.64 -70.35
N GLN A 162 17.42 13.96 -69.17
CA GLN A 162 16.62 15.17 -68.98
C GLN A 162 17.42 16.46 -69.16
N GLN A 163 18.67 16.51 -68.69
CA GLN A 163 19.53 17.68 -68.91
C GLN A 163 19.88 17.88 -70.39
N GLN A 164 20.14 16.81 -71.14
CA GLN A 164 20.40 16.89 -72.58
C GLN A 164 19.18 17.39 -73.36
N GLN A 165 17.97 16.95 -72.98
CA GLN A 165 16.73 17.42 -73.60
C GLN A 165 16.43 18.90 -73.29
N GLN A 166 16.73 19.37 -72.07
CA GLN A 166 16.55 20.78 -71.71
C GLN A 166 17.56 21.73 -72.39
N GLN A 167 18.75 21.24 -72.72
CA GLN A 167 19.74 22.01 -73.48
C GLN A 167 19.38 22.11 -74.97
N ALA A 168 18.74 21.07 -75.54
CA ALA A 168 18.33 21.06 -76.95
C ALA A 168 17.16 22.01 -77.27
N VAL A 169 16.36 22.41 -76.27
CA VAL A 169 15.20 23.32 -76.44
C VAL A 169 15.59 24.80 -76.30
N ARG A 170 16.84 25.10 -75.87
CA ARG A 170 17.34 26.47 -75.66
C ARG A 170 18.16 27.05 -76.83
N LEU A 171 18.18 26.38 -77.98
CA LEU A 171 18.78 26.85 -79.24
C LEU A 171 17.71 26.87 -80.34
#